data_AF-A0A538DAF2-F1
#
_entry.id   AF-A0A538DAF2-F1
#
_cell.length_a   1.000
_cell.length_b   1.000
_cell.length_c   1.000
_cell.angle_alpha   90.00
_cell.angle_beta   90.00
_cell.angle_gamma   90.00
#
_symmetry.space_group_name_H-M   'P 1'
#
loop_
_entity.id
_entity.type
_entity.pdbx_description
1 polymer ?
#
loop_
_entity_poly.entity_id
_entity_poly.type
_entity_poly.pdbx_seq_one_letter_code
_entity_poly.pdbx_strand_id
1 'polypeptide(L)'
;MRGRLAVCAALLGLVPLLGATEVAAAAPGTAPLPVSAPAISGAPNKGSTLTCSTGEWEGSPTAFAWQWSRDGVAVEGSIAAAYVVSGIDVDTTLSCAVTATNELGSTTASSAGVAIVRIATSILRRTLRTQELPTVRFEGRLVTTLPAGAGMLVLFQRRGGRMVRVARAEPAPNGHFLFSETTWGMVPGTYAAAVRFVPHDPELYDAVAMPVTVKIVSPPTYPFARSRLERRPSLFDQLSPFWADGSSCSVGCRPAGGIGGWPLKPFHEQHPLRAGINERRASGFHLGIDIQAVGMTHVYAIQPGRAHIIQARGGDVRVQIGGFIYWHVRGLSMREGEYIPAYSRALGIVMPNARHLHLSEVDGSGRYLNPLRPHGRVLAPWADDEPPVIGRPQVSGDGTVTVSAFDPQSYVTMTGYQTPVLAPAALAYRLFEPSGHPIGPLQWALRGSHVLPNDLQGAVYTPDAHAPGYLCFAFHVICVAHWRYHLAGGLAPRLPALGRRHRLTVYAWDWAGNTTARDLWLSR
;
A
#
# COMPACT_ATOMS: atom_id res chain seq x y z
N MET A 1 94.41 -8.70 46.68
CA MET A 1 94.77 -7.80 47.81
C MET A 1 95.23 -6.48 47.23
N ARG A 2 94.69 -5.35 47.74
CA ARG A 2 95.27 -3.99 47.86
C ARG A 2 96.00 -3.39 46.63
N GLY A 3 95.75 -2.17 46.17
CA GLY A 3 94.98 -1.08 46.72
C GLY A 3 95.24 0.23 45.96
N ARG A 4 94.29 1.15 46.15
CA ARG A 4 94.31 2.63 46.05
C ARG A 4 95.59 3.34 45.57
N LEU A 5 95.42 4.26 44.62
CA LEU A 5 95.86 5.65 44.72
C LEU A 5 95.01 6.56 43.82
N ALA A 6 94.63 7.71 44.36
CA ALA A 6 93.71 8.70 43.79
C ALA A 6 94.45 9.73 42.93
N VAL A 7 93.85 10.22 41.85
CA VAL A 7 94.20 11.51 41.21
C VAL A 7 92.93 12.17 40.66
N CYS A 8 92.83 13.49 40.87
CA CYS A 8 91.77 14.41 40.45
C CYS A 8 91.45 14.34 38.95
N ALA A 9 90.16 14.45 38.58
CA ALA A 9 89.71 14.69 37.22
C ALA A 9 88.77 15.91 37.18
N ALA A 10 89.22 16.97 36.50
CA ALA A 10 88.39 18.09 36.09
C ALA A 10 87.58 17.68 34.85
N LEU A 11 86.26 17.70 34.98
CA LEU A 11 85.30 17.32 33.95
C LEU A 11 85.21 18.41 32.87
N LEU A 12 85.66 18.08 31.66
CA LEU A 12 85.35 18.81 30.42
C LEU A 12 83.85 18.71 30.13
N GLY A 13 83.19 19.87 30.05
CA GLY A 13 81.81 20.00 29.63
C GLY A 13 81.66 19.75 28.13
N LEU A 14 80.93 18.69 27.76
CA LEU A 14 80.28 18.57 26.47
C LEU A 14 78.86 19.13 26.60
N VAL A 15 78.57 20.21 25.88
CA VAL A 15 77.22 20.72 25.66
C VAL A 15 76.55 19.82 24.60
N PRO A 16 75.43 19.14 24.89
CA PRO A 16 74.66 18.50 23.84
C PRO A 16 73.84 19.57 23.10
N LEU A 17 73.95 19.57 21.77
CA LEU A 17 73.08 20.34 20.89
C LEU A 17 71.61 20.03 21.21
N LEU A 18 70.80 21.09 21.35
CA LEU A 18 69.35 21.00 21.47
C LEU A 18 68.79 20.21 20.28
N GLY A 19 67.90 19.26 20.58
CA GLY A 19 67.12 18.54 19.59
C GLY A 19 66.34 19.52 18.72
N ALA A 20 66.55 19.44 17.42
CA ALA A 20 65.65 20.04 16.45
C ALA A 20 64.30 19.33 16.58
N THR A 21 63.30 20.01 17.12
CA THR A 21 61.90 19.67 16.89
C THR A 21 61.63 19.85 15.40
N GLU A 22 61.49 18.75 14.66
CA GLU A 22 60.87 18.76 13.34
C GLU A 22 59.45 19.32 13.52
N VAL A 23 59.26 20.57 13.09
CA VAL A 23 57.92 21.10 12.84
C VAL A 23 57.41 20.33 11.63
N ALA A 24 56.52 19.37 11.85
CA ALA A 24 55.78 18.76 10.76
C ALA A 24 55.12 19.90 9.96
N ALA A 25 55.60 20.13 8.74
CA ALA A 25 55.01 21.10 7.84
C ALA A 25 53.52 20.77 7.71
N ALA A 26 52.65 21.71 8.08
CA ALA A 26 51.23 21.59 7.81
C ALA A 26 51.05 21.29 6.32
N ALA A 27 50.38 20.19 5.99
CA ALA A 27 50.05 19.87 4.61
C ALA A 27 49.45 21.12 3.94
N PRO A 28 49.80 21.43 2.67
CA PRO A 28 49.18 22.55 1.98
C PRO A 28 47.67 22.36 2.06
N GLY A 29 46.96 23.34 2.64
CA GLY A 29 45.51 23.29 2.70
C GLY A 29 44.93 23.09 1.29
N THR A 30 43.72 22.55 1.20
CA THR A 30 42.98 22.45 -0.06
C THR A 30 41.79 23.41 -0.04
N ALA A 31 41.30 23.83 -1.21
CA ALA A 31 39.99 24.47 -1.28
C ALA A 31 38.89 23.54 -0.72
N PRO A 32 37.73 24.07 -0.28
CA PRO A 32 36.68 23.26 0.32
C PRO A 32 36.22 22.14 -0.61
N LEU A 33 36.10 20.91 -0.09
CA LEU A 33 35.58 19.77 -0.84
C LEU A 33 34.36 19.18 -0.10
N PRO A 34 33.19 19.00 -0.76
CA PRO A 34 32.01 18.50 -0.08
C PRO A 34 32.12 16.99 0.20
N VAL A 35 31.91 16.60 1.46
CA VAL A 35 31.87 15.21 1.93
C VAL A 35 30.43 14.69 1.96
N SER A 36 29.50 15.52 2.45
CA SER A 36 28.07 15.22 2.43
C SER A 36 27.25 16.43 1.99
N ALA A 37 26.23 16.18 1.17
CA ALA A 37 25.41 17.23 0.59
C ALA A 37 24.57 17.97 1.65
N PRO A 38 24.28 19.27 1.44
CA PRO A 38 23.29 20.01 2.23
C PRO A 38 21.93 19.30 2.31
N ALA A 39 21.24 19.42 3.45
CA ALA A 39 19.93 18.82 3.66
C ALA A 39 18.89 19.87 4.06
N ILE A 40 17.69 19.78 3.48
CA ILE A 40 16.56 20.65 3.80
C ILE A 40 15.70 20.00 4.89
N SER A 41 15.40 20.73 5.95
CA SER A 41 14.49 20.35 7.03
C SER A 41 13.37 21.38 7.20
N GLY A 42 12.27 20.99 7.86
CA GLY A 42 11.07 21.81 8.01
C GLY A 42 9.87 21.24 7.26
N ALA A 43 8.68 21.80 7.50
CA ALA A 43 7.45 21.35 6.85
C ALA A 43 7.34 21.95 5.44
N PRO A 44 7.25 21.14 4.37
CA PRO A 44 7.29 21.64 3.00
C PRO A 44 5.93 22.11 2.52
N ASN A 45 5.38 23.11 3.17
CA ASN A 45 4.07 23.65 2.85
C ASN A 45 4.04 25.17 2.97
N LYS A 46 3.11 25.81 2.25
CA LYS A 46 2.95 27.27 2.26
C LYS A 46 2.92 27.83 3.68
N GLY A 47 3.72 28.87 3.94
CA GLY A 47 3.81 29.58 5.21
C GLY A 47 4.74 28.96 6.25
N SER A 48 5.28 27.77 6.00
CA SER A 48 6.33 27.19 6.86
C SER A 48 7.72 27.63 6.43
N THR A 49 8.66 27.57 7.39
CA THR A 49 10.07 27.86 7.16
C THR A 49 10.82 26.56 6.92
N LEU A 50 11.54 26.48 5.81
CA LEU A 50 12.53 25.45 5.53
C LEU A 50 13.91 25.93 5.94
N THR A 51 14.77 25.02 6.37
CA THR A 51 16.16 25.30 6.74
C THR A 51 17.10 24.34 6.03
N CYS A 52 18.11 24.90 5.36
CA CYS A 52 19.15 24.17 4.64
C CYS A 52 20.42 24.08 5.50
N SER A 53 20.85 22.87 5.83
CA SER A 53 22.13 22.65 6.51
C SER A 53 23.31 22.98 5.60
N THR A 54 24.51 23.16 6.16
CA THR A 54 25.72 23.42 5.36
C THR A 54 26.22 22.17 4.61
N GLY A 55 25.86 20.97 5.06
CA GLY A 55 26.57 19.73 4.71
C GLY A 55 27.90 19.60 5.47
N GLU A 56 28.68 18.58 5.15
CA GLU A 56 30.04 18.37 5.69
C GLU A 56 31.08 18.62 4.60
N TRP A 57 32.21 19.21 5.00
CA TRP A 57 33.24 19.70 4.08
C TRP A 57 34.65 19.40 4.62
N GLU A 58 35.53 18.99 3.72
CA GLU A 58 36.98 19.01 3.90
C GLU A 58 37.54 20.40 3.51
N GLY A 59 38.83 20.64 3.79
CA GLY A 59 39.50 21.90 3.43
C GLY A 59 39.20 23.06 4.38
N SER A 60 38.67 22.82 5.58
CA SER A 60 38.46 23.84 6.63
C SER A 60 37.81 25.16 6.14
N PRO A 61 36.54 25.13 5.67
CA PRO A 61 35.85 26.35 5.24
C PRO A 61 35.74 27.38 6.36
N THR A 62 35.93 28.65 6.02
CA THR A 62 35.79 29.80 6.93
C THR A 62 34.48 30.57 6.73
N ALA A 63 33.77 30.35 5.61
CA ALA A 63 32.48 30.98 5.33
C ALA A 63 31.55 30.07 4.48
N PHE A 64 30.24 30.30 4.61
CA PHE A 64 29.19 29.63 3.84
C PHE A 64 28.19 30.65 3.26
N ALA A 65 27.74 30.42 2.03
CA ALA A 65 26.66 31.15 1.38
C ALA A 65 25.60 30.18 0.85
N TRP A 66 24.32 30.58 0.86
CA TRP A 66 23.21 29.77 0.38
C TRP A 66 22.59 30.39 -0.86
N GLN A 67 21.95 29.57 -1.69
CA GLN A 67 21.07 30.00 -2.76
C GLN A 67 19.93 29.00 -2.92
N TRP A 68 18.70 29.43 -2.68
CA TRP A 68 17.52 28.60 -2.91
C TRP A 68 17.09 28.64 -4.38
N SER A 69 16.57 27.52 -4.88
CA SER A 69 16.08 27.36 -6.25
C SER A 69 14.72 26.69 -6.27
N ARG A 70 13.83 27.16 -7.15
CA ARG A 70 12.50 26.61 -7.45
C ARG A 70 12.54 25.92 -8.80
N ASP A 71 12.27 24.62 -8.83
CA ASP A 71 12.34 23.77 -10.03
C ASP A 71 13.66 23.94 -10.82
N GLY A 72 14.77 24.07 -10.08
CA GLY A 72 16.11 24.25 -10.64
C GLY A 72 16.47 25.68 -11.05
N VAL A 73 15.57 26.66 -10.88
CA VAL A 73 15.82 28.08 -11.16
C VAL A 73 16.06 28.84 -9.85
N ALA A 74 17.14 29.61 -9.76
CA ALA A 74 17.47 30.39 -8.57
C ALA A 74 16.33 31.36 -8.19
N VAL A 75 15.92 31.35 -6.93
CA VAL A 75 14.98 32.32 -6.38
C VAL A 75 15.77 33.56 -5.97
N GLU A 76 15.54 34.67 -6.69
CA GLU A 76 16.26 35.92 -6.46
C GLU A 76 16.16 36.39 -5.00
N GLY A 77 17.29 36.82 -4.43
CA GLY A 77 17.39 37.30 -3.05
C GLY A 77 17.29 36.23 -1.96
N SER A 78 17.06 34.95 -2.31
CA SER A 78 16.93 33.86 -1.34
C SER A 78 18.28 33.24 -0.98
N ILE A 79 19.10 34.02 -0.24
CA ILE A 79 20.50 33.69 0.07
C ILE A 79 20.76 33.28 1.52
N ALA A 80 19.71 33.15 2.33
CA ALA A 80 19.81 32.73 3.73
C ALA A 80 19.67 31.21 3.87
N ALA A 81 20.19 30.65 4.97
CA ALA A 81 19.99 29.24 5.32
C ALA A 81 18.50 28.88 5.52
N ALA A 82 17.66 29.87 5.87
CA ALA A 82 16.23 29.72 6.03
C ALA A 82 15.46 30.27 4.82
N TYR A 83 14.38 29.57 4.43
CA TYR A 83 13.49 29.97 3.35
C TYR A 83 12.02 29.84 3.79
N VAL A 84 11.27 30.93 3.72
CA VAL A 84 9.83 30.91 4.00
C VAL A 84 9.09 30.51 2.74
N VAL A 85 8.38 29.39 2.79
CA VAL A 85 7.63 28.86 1.66
C VAL A 85 6.48 29.81 1.31
N SER A 86 6.59 30.45 0.15
CA SER A 86 5.61 31.38 -0.36
C SER A 86 4.50 30.68 -1.14
N GLY A 87 3.48 31.43 -1.57
CA GLY A 87 2.38 30.87 -2.34
C GLY A 87 2.75 30.36 -3.73
N ILE A 88 3.81 30.89 -4.34
CA ILE A 88 4.29 30.51 -5.68
C ILE A 88 5.17 29.27 -5.65
N ASP A 89 5.66 28.87 -4.47
CA ASP A 89 6.44 27.64 -4.30
C ASP A 89 5.56 26.39 -4.27
N VAL A 90 4.25 26.56 -4.05
CA VAL A 90 3.30 25.45 -3.99
C VAL A 90 3.26 24.69 -5.30
N ASP A 91 3.28 23.36 -5.20
CA ASP A 91 3.32 22.41 -6.33
C ASP A 91 4.65 22.47 -7.13
N THR A 92 5.69 23.08 -6.56
CA THR A 92 7.06 23.11 -7.12
C THR A 92 8.04 22.40 -6.20
N THR A 93 9.27 22.19 -6.67
CA THR A 93 10.37 21.62 -5.88
C THR A 93 11.35 22.71 -5.45
N LEU A 94 11.55 22.87 -4.14
CA LEU A 94 12.59 23.74 -3.60
C LEU A 94 13.88 22.95 -3.34
N SER A 95 15.00 23.48 -3.80
CA SER A 95 16.35 22.97 -3.53
C SER A 95 17.25 24.10 -3.06
N CYS A 96 18.35 23.75 -2.40
CA CYS A 96 19.28 24.72 -1.83
C CYS A 96 20.70 24.36 -2.24
N ALA A 97 21.45 25.34 -2.75
CA ALA A 97 22.88 25.23 -2.98
C ALA A 97 23.64 25.93 -1.87
N VAL A 98 24.73 25.32 -1.40
CA VAL A 98 25.64 25.87 -0.38
C VAL A 98 27.03 26.01 -0.99
N THR A 99 27.59 27.21 -0.92
CA THR A 99 28.95 27.52 -1.33
C THR A 99 29.82 27.69 -0.10
N ALA A 100 30.82 26.83 0.07
CA ALA A 100 31.82 26.91 1.12
C ALA A 100 33.07 27.63 0.61
N THR A 101 33.69 28.48 1.42
CA THR A 101 34.88 29.28 1.05
C THR A 101 35.96 29.20 2.12
N ASN A 102 37.23 29.12 1.69
CA ASN A 102 38.41 29.40 2.53
C ASN A 102 39.40 30.29 1.73
N GLU A 103 40.60 30.53 2.28
CA GLU A 103 41.63 31.36 1.62
C GLU A 103 42.14 30.80 0.29
N LEU A 104 41.87 29.52 0.01
CA LEU A 104 42.35 28.79 -1.17
C LEU A 104 41.29 28.65 -2.26
N GLY A 105 40.02 28.98 -1.99
CA GLY A 105 38.96 29.02 -2.99
C GLY A 105 37.57 28.71 -2.43
N SER A 106 36.62 28.52 -3.35
CA SER A 106 35.21 28.23 -3.04
C SER A 106 34.70 27.03 -3.84
N THR A 107 33.80 26.24 -3.24
CA THR A 107 33.11 25.13 -3.92
C THR A 107 31.65 25.06 -3.50
N THR A 108 30.77 24.66 -4.43
CA THR A 108 29.31 24.61 -4.23
C THR A 108 28.80 23.17 -4.23
N ALA A 109 27.89 22.85 -3.31
CA ALA A 109 27.15 21.59 -3.27
C ALA A 109 25.65 21.85 -3.14
N SER A 110 24.82 21.02 -3.78
CA SER A 110 23.36 21.19 -3.80
C SER A 110 22.65 20.11 -2.99
N SER A 111 21.57 20.48 -2.33
CA SER A 111 20.67 19.57 -1.61
C SER A 111 19.81 18.76 -2.57
N ALA A 112 19.23 17.66 -2.06
CA ALA A 112 18.05 17.08 -2.67
C ALA A 112 16.89 18.09 -2.66
N GLY A 113 16.02 18.02 -3.66
CA GLY A 113 14.82 18.87 -3.74
C GLY A 113 13.70 18.39 -2.83
N VAL A 114 12.93 19.33 -2.28
CA VAL A 114 11.76 19.08 -1.45
C VAL A 114 10.51 19.63 -2.16
N ALA A 115 9.56 18.76 -2.45
CA ALA A 115 8.30 19.13 -3.09
C ALA A 115 7.39 19.87 -2.09
N ILE A 116 6.91 21.05 -2.48
CA ILE A 116 6.05 21.88 -1.64
C ILE A 116 4.59 21.54 -1.87
N VAL A 117 3.91 21.11 -0.80
CA VAL A 117 2.52 20.67 -0.84
C VAL A 117 1.55 21.73 -0.32
N ARG A 118 0.31 21.72 -0.81
CA ARG A 118 -0.78 22.55 -0.28
C ARG A 118 -1.23 22.03 1.09
N ILE A 119 -1.34 22.93 2.08
CA ILE A 119 -2.24 22.67 3.23
C ILE A 119 -3.67 22.89 2.74
N ALA A 120 -4.49 21.85 2.76
CA ALA A 120 -5.94 22.01 2.62
C ALA A 120 -6.49 22.60 3.91
N THR A 121 -6.67 23.92 3.96
CA THR A 121 -7.35 24.59 5.08
C THR A 121 -8.84 24.27 4.98
N SER A 122 -9.29 23.23 5.69
CA SER A 122 -10.71 22.99 5.96
C SER A 122 -11.22 24.12 6.85
N ILE A 123 -12.20 24.88 6.37
CA ILE A 123 -12.97 25.80 7.22
C ILE A 123 -13.83 24.93 8.13
N LEU A 124 -13.28 24.60 9.31
CA LEU A 124 -14.01 23.93 10.39
C LEU A 124 -15.08 24.90 10.94
N ARG A 125 -16.28 24.88 10.37
CA ARG A 125 -17.46 25.19 11.19
C ARG A 125 -17.59 24.06 12.20
N ARG A 126 -17.37 24.46 13.45
CA ARG A 126 -17.35 23.69 14.70
C ARG A 126 -18.62 22.86 14.89
N THR A 127 -18.67 21.69 14.27
CA THR A 127 -19.52 20.57 14.71
C THR A 127 -18.75 19.26 14.52
N LEU A 128 -17.56 19.18 15.12
CA LEU A 128 -16.94 17.89 15.44
C LEU A 128 -17.81 17.23 16.53
N ARG A 129 -18.89 16.56 16.14
CA ARG A 129 -19.24 15.31 16.80
C ARG A 129 -18.13 14.35 16.41
N THR A 130 -17.32 14.01 17.41
CA THR A 130 -16.39 12.88 17.47
C THR A 130 -16.65 11.86 16.36
N GLN A 131 -15.86 11.94 15.28
CA GLN A 131 -15.64 10.78 14.43
C GLN A 131 -14.87 9.81 15.31
N GLU A 132 -15.57 8.77 15.79
CA GLU A 132 -14.93 7.70 16.56
C GLU A 132 -13.81 7.15 15.70
N LEU A 133 -12.59 7.44 16.15
CA LEU A 133 -11.39 6.91 15.55
C LEU A 133 -11.42 5.38 15.68
N PRO A 134 -10.88 4.60 14.72
CA PRO A 134 -10.96 3.15 14.81
C PRO A 134 -10.27 2.66 16.08
N THR A 135 -11.06 2.05 16.96
CA THR A 135 -10.55 1.33 18.11
C THR A 135 -9.78 0.11 17.59
N VAL A 136 -8.46 0.11 17.77
CA VAL A 136 -7.64 -1.06 17.46
C VAL A 136 -7.79 -2.01 18.65
N ARG A 137 -8.19 -3.26 18.39
CA ARG A 137 -8.22 -4.30 19.43
C ARG A 137 -6.88 -5.00 19.45
N PHE A 138 -6.33 -5.10 20.64
CA PHE A 138 -5.07 -5.78 20.87
C PHE A 138 -5.33 -6.95 21.79
N GLU A 139 -4.82 -8.11 21.40
CA GLU A 139 -4.86 -9.31 22.21
C GLU A 139 -3.44 -9.65 22.64
N GLY A 140 -3.27 -9.85 23.95
CA GLY A 140 -2.02 -10.29 24.54
C GLY A 140 -2.25 -11.35 25.59
N ARG A 141 -1.23 -12.19 25.79
CA ARG A 141 -1.18 -13.17 26.88
C ARG A 141 0.10 -12.92 27.67
N LEU A 142 -0.02 -12.74 28.98
CA LEU A 142 1.15 -12.70 29.84
C LEU A 142 1.81 -14.09 29.85
N VAL A 143 3.13 -14.11 29.66
CA VAL A 143 3.94 -15.35 29.68
C VAL A 143 4.34 -15.72 31.11
N THR A 144 3.94 -14.93 32.12
CA THR A 144 4.31 -15.06 33.52
C THR A 144 3.12 -14.79 34.46
N THR A 145 3.19 -15.29 35.69
CA THR A 145 2.26 -15.01 36.79
C THR A 145 2.41 -13.57 37.29
N LEU A 146 1.29 -12.91 37.60
CA LEU A 146 1.25 -11.53 38.12
C LEU A 146 1.53 -11.49 39.63
N PRO A 147 2.21 -10.45 40.15
CA PRO A 147 2.27 -10.20 41.58
C PRO A 147 0.87 -9.96 42.17
N ALA A 148 0.65 -10.38 43.41
CA ALA A 148 -0.57 -10.05 44.14
C ALA A 148 -0.70 -8.52 44.28
N GLY A 149 -1.84 -7.95 43.89
CA GLY A 149 -2.10 -6.50 43.94
C GLY A 149 -1.82 -5.72 42.65
N ALA A 150 -1.51 -6.39 41.54
CA ALA A 150 -1.40 -5.75 40.23
C ALA A 150 -2.78 -5.26 39.72
N GLY A 151 -2.95 -3.94 39.56
CA GLY A 151 -4.20 -3.34 39.09
C GLY A 151 -4.27 -3.16 37.56
N MET A 152 -3.53 -2.19 37.03
CA MET A 152 -3.63 -1.78 35.61
C MET A 152 -2.33 -2.04 34.84
N LEU A 153 -2.44 -2.64 33.66
CA LEU A 153 -1.38 -2.78 32.66
C LEU A 153 -1.35 -1.52 31.79
N VAL A 154 -0.19 -0.90 31.67
CA VAL A 154 0.02 0.22 30.72
C VAL A 154 1.03 -0.20 29.66
N LEU A 155 0.63 -0.13 28.39
CA LEU A 155 1.46 -0.49 27.26
C LEU A 155 2.26 0.71 26.76
N PHE A 156 3.56 0.52 26.53
CA PHE A 156 4.44 1.52 25.94
C PHE A 156 5.16 1.01 24.69
N GLN A 157 5.28 1.86 23.67
CA GLN A 157 6.05 1.60 22.45
C GLN A 157 7.25 2.55 22.37
N ARG A 158 8.42 2.03 21.97
CA ARG A 158 9.59 2.86 21.65
C ARG A 158 9.42 3.50 20.26
N ARG A 159 9.39 4.83 20.19
CA ARG A 159 9.35 5.63 18.95
C ARG A 159 10.47 6.67 18.98
N GLY A 160 11.40 6.61 18.01
CA GLY A 160 12.52 7.56 17.94
C GLY A 160 13.33 7.66 19.24
N GLY A 161 13.56 6.54 19.92
CA GLY A 161 14.26 6.48 21.20
C GLY A 161 13.42 6.82 22.46
N ARG A 162 12.20 7.33 22.34
CA ARG A 162 11.31 7.62 23.48
C ARG A 162 10.23 6.55 23.65
N MET A 163 9.89 6.23 24.89
CA MET A 163 8.74 5.36 25.21
C MET A 163 7.46 6.20 25.23
N VAL A 164 6.50 5.84 24.37
CA VAL A 164 5.19 6.49 24.25
C VAL A 164 4.13 5.55 24.80
N ARG A 165 3.25 6.04 25.68
CA ARG A 165 2.10 5.28 26.19
C ARG A 165 1.10 5.07 25.05
N VAL A 166 0.70 3.83 24.81
CA VAL A 166 -0.20 3.46 23.71
C VAL A 166 -1.51 2.84 24.15
N ALA A 167 -1.61 2.28 25.38
CA ALA A 167 -2.88 1.77 25.89
C ALA A 167 -2.88 1.46 27.40
N ARG A 168 -4.08 1.22 27.96
CA ARG A 168 -4.32 0.64 29.29
C ARG A 168 -5.27 -0.58 29.23
N ALA A 169 -5.03 -1.58 30.07
CA ALA A 169 -5.92 -2.74 30.25
C ALA A 169 -5.85 -3.28 31.68
N GLU A 170 -6.95 -3.86 32.16
CA GLU A 170 -6.96 -4.71 33.35
C GLU A 170 -6.70 -6.17 32.94
N PRO A 171 -5.85 -6.92 33.65
CA PRO A 171 -5.62 -8.33 33.37
C PRO A 171 -6.83 -9.16 33.81
N ALA A 172 -7.28 -10.08 32.94
CA ALA A 172 -8.27 -11.08 33.31
C ALA A 172 -7.66 -12.14 34.26
N PRO A 173 -8.50 -12.85 35.05
CA PRO A 173 -8.03 -13.85 36.03
C PRO A 173 -7.16 -14.99 35.44
N ASN A 174 -7.23 -15.21 34.13
CA ASN A 174 -6.46 -16.21 33.39
C ASN A 174 -5.17 -15.66 32.74
N GLY A 175 -4.77 -14.41 33.03
CA GLY A 175 -3.57 -13.77 32.47
C GLY A 175 -3.73 -13.25 31.03
N HIS A 176 -4.93 -13.31 30.45
CA HIS A 176 -5.25 -12.63 29.20
C HIS A 176 -5.61 -11.17 29.44
N PHE A 177 -5.37 -10.31 28.46
CA PHE A 177 -5.83 -8.93 28.52
C PHE A 177 -6.27 -8.45 27.14
N LEU A 178 -7.29 -7.59 27.15
CA LEU A 178 -7.87 -6.94 25.99
C LEU A 178 -7.82 -5.44 26.24
N PHE A 179 -7.26 -4.68 25.29
CA PHE A 179 -7.44 -3.23 25.28
C PHE A 179 -8.00 -2.78 23.94
N SER A 180 -8.77 -1.70 24.02
CA SER A 180 -9.43 -1.07 22.89
C SER A 180 -9.11 0.42 23.00
N GLU A 181 -8.02 0.84 22.38
CA GLU A 181 -7.64 2.26 22.33
C GLU A 181 -7.43 2.69 20.88
N THR A 182 -7.58 3.99 20.68
CA THR A 182 -7.31 4.57 19.38
C THR A 182 -5.84 4.89 19.22
N THR A 183 -5.17 4.27 18.26
CA THR A 183 -3.76 4.56 17.96
C THR A 183 -3.53 4.83 16.47
N TRP A 184 -2.79 5.89 16.17
CA TRP A 184 -2.32 6.21 14.82
C TRP A 184 -1.09 5.38 14.45
N GLY A 185 -1.06 4.85 13.21
CA GLY A 185 0.16 4.37 12.54
C GLY A 185 0.70 2.99 12.96
N MET A 186 -0.13 2.12 13.53
CA MET A 186 0.26 0.73 13.79
C MET A 186 -0.25 -0.21 12.69
N VAL A 187 0.58 -1.16 12.28
CA VAL A 187 0.25 -2.23 11.31
C VAL A 187 0.07 -3.56 12.05
N PRO A 188 -0.66 -4.55 11.50
CA PRO A 188 -0.69 -5.90 12.07
C PRO A 188 0.72 -6.45 12.28
N GLY A 189 1.03 -6.95 13.47
CA GLY A 189 2.36 -7.46 13.79
C GLY A 189 2.54 -7.82 15.26
N THR A 190 3.69 -8.40 15.57
CA THR A 190 4.16 -8.69 16.93
C THR A 190 5.08 -7.58 17.39
N TYR A 191 4.76 -6.95 18.52
CA TYR A 191 5.55 -5.84 19.07
C TYR A 191 6.13 -6.20 20.42
N ALA A 192 7.40 -5.86 20.63
CA ALA A 192 7.99 -5.80 21.96
C ALA A 192 7.43 -4.58 22.69
N ALA A 193 6.84 -4.81 23.85
CA ALA A 193 6.30 -3.76 24.68
C ALA A 193 6.69 -3.96 26.14
N ALA A 194 6.69 -2.86 26.88
CA ALA A 194 6.85 -2.86 28.32
C ALA A 194 5.49 -2.62 28.98
N VAL A 195 5.18 -3.44 29.98
CA VAL A 195 4.07 -3.23 30.90
C VAL A 195 4.58 -2.46 32.10
N ARG A 196 3.86 -1.41 32.52
CA ARG A 196 4.05 -0.81 33.84
C ARG A 196 2.85 -1.15 34.72
N PHE A 197 3.12 -1.68 35.90
CA PHE A 197 2.11 -1.88 36.94
C PHE A 197 1.83 -0.56 37.64
N VAL A 198 0.55 -0.26 37.82
CA VAL A 198 0.09 0.75 38.78
C VAL A 198 -0.45 -0.03 39.98
N PRO A 199 0.28 -0.09 41.10
CA PRO A 199 -0.26 -0.67 42.32
C PRO A 199 -1.45 0.15 42.81
N HIS A 200 -2.39 -0.47 43.52
CA HIS A 200 -3.45 0.26 44.23
C HIS A 200 -2.89 1.15 45.35
N ASP A 201 -1.65 0.86 45.79
CA ASP A 201 -0.91 1.60 46.81
C ASP A 201 0.26 2.39 46.18
N PRO A 202 0.27 3.73 46.26
CA PRO A 202 1.29 4.56 45.63
C PRO A 202 2.71 4.43 46.22
N GLU A 203 2.93 3.69 47.32
CA GLU A 203 4.24 3.54 47.96
C GLU A 203 5.16 2.45 47.33
N LEU A 204 4.64 1.59 46.44
CA LEU A 204 5.43 0.55 45.76
C LEU A 204 5.90 1.02 44.37
N TYR A 205 6.98 1.80 44.33
CA TYR A 205 7.65 2.18 43.09
C TYR A 205 8.80 1.23 42.75
N ASP A 206 8.51 0.16 42.00
CA ASP A 206 9.50 -0.48 41.13
C ASP A 206 8.81 -1.00 39.86
N ALA A 207 9.05 -0.31 38.74
CA ALA A 207 8.47 -0.67 37.45
C ALA A 207 9.23 -1.85 36.84
N VAL A 208 8.68 -3.06 36.98
CA VAL A 208 9.23 -4.23 36.26
C VAL A 208 8.81 -4.16 34.80
N ALA A 209 9.73 -3.77 33.92
CA ALA A 209 9.53 -3.83 32.47
C ALA A 209 9.59 -5.29 32.01
N MET A 210 8.42 -5.91 31.79
CA MET A 210 8.33 -7.26 31.25
C MET A 210 8.17 -7.26 29.73
N PRO A 211 8.92 -8.08 28.98
CA PRO A 211 8.70 -8.23 27.54
C PRO A 211 7.38 -8.95 27.30
N VAL A 212 6.48 -8.30 26.57
CA VAL A 212 5.21 -8.92 26.13
C VAL A 212 5.12 -8.92 24.62
N THR A 213 4.59 -10.00 24.06
CA THR A 213 4.21 -10.09 22.64
C THR A 213 2.77 -9.63 22.51
N VAL A 214 2.53 -8.51 21.81
CA VAL A 214 1.19 -8.03 21.50
C VAL A 214 0.87 -8.33 20.04
N LYS A 215 -0.29 -8.94 19.76
CA LYS A 215 -0.80 -9.13 18.40
C LYS A 215 -1.80 -8.02 18.10
N ILE A 216 -1.47 -7.21 17.09
CA ILE A 216 -2.40 -6.18 16.57
C ILE A 216 -3.41 -6.87 15.67
N VAL A 217 -4.68 -6.81 16.05
CA VAL A 217 -5.80 -7.29 15.24
C VAL A 217 -6.50 -6.06 14.68
N SER A 218 -6.23 -5.72 13.41
CA SER A 218 -7.08 -4.77 12.68
C SER A 218 -8.53 -5.25 12.75
N PRO A 219 -9.54 -4.34 12.79
CA PRO A 219 -10.92 -4.76 12.57
C PRO A 219 -10.98 -5.54 11.25
N PRO A 220 -11.78 -6.62 11.17
CA PRO A 220 -11.79 -7.47 10.00
C PRO A 220 -12.17 -6.63 8.77
N THR A 221 -11.22 -6.47 7.87
CA THR A 221 -11.43 -5.93 6.52
C THR A 221 -12.11 -6.95 5.61
N TYR A 222 -12.25 -8.18 6.09
CA TYR A 222 -12.96 -9.27 5.44
C TYR A 222 -14.44 -9.21 5.80
N PRO A 223 -15.35 -9.40 4.83
CA PRO A 223 -16.79 -9.46 5.07
C PRO A 223 -17.19 -10.58 6.05
N PHE A 224 -16.44 -11.68 6.05
CA PHE A 224 -16.60 -12.81 6.97
C PHE A 224 -15.30 -13.63 7.05
N ALA A 225 -15.17 -14.46 8.09
CA ALA A 225 -13.98 -15.27 8.31
C ALA A 225 -13.92 -16.50 7.38
N ARG A 226 -12.69 -16.93 7.04
CA ARG A 226 -12.43 -18.22 6.39
C ARG A 226 -13.01 -19.37 7.22
N SER A 227 -13.54 -20.37 6.53
CA SER A 227 -14.09 -21.58 7.12
C SER A 227 -13.11 -22.75 6.99
N ARG A 228 -13.03 -23.59 8.03
CA ARG A 228 -12.29 -24.87 7.97
C ARG A 228 -12.88 -25.88 6.99
N LEU A 229 -14.06 -25.60 6.43
CA LEU A 229 -14.72 -26.41 5.41
C LEU A 229 -14.28 -26.04 3.98
N GLU A 230 -13.48 -24.99 3.84
CA GLU A 230 -12.83 -24.65 2.58
C GLU A 230 -11.62 -25.57 2.36
N ARG A 231 -11.38 -25.94 1.10
CA ARG A 231 -10.27 -26.79 0.69
C ARG A 231 -9.73 -26.33 -0.66
N ARG A 232 -8.48 -26.69 -0.95
CA ARG A 232 -7.97 -26.62 -2.32
C ARG A 232 -8.72 -27.67 -3.18
N PRO A 233 -9.08 -27.35 -4.43
CA PRO A 233 -9.60 -28.34 -5.35
C PRO A 233 -8.58 -29.47 -5.59
N SER A 234 -9.11 -30.66 -5.85
CA SER A 234 -8.37 -31.86 -6.20
C SER A 234 -8.56 -32.18 -7.69
N LEU A 235 -7.77 -33.13 -8.22
CA LEU A 235 -7.96 -33.60 -9.60
C LEU A 235 -9.35 -34.20 -9.85
N PHE A 236 -9.99 -34.78 -8.81
CA PHE A 236 -11.35 -35.32 -8.90
C PHE A 236 -12.41 -34.24 -9.12
N ASP A 237 -12.12 -32.99 -8.78
CA ASP A 237 -13.05 -31.88 -9.03
C ASP A 237 -13.13 -31.55 -10.53
N GLN A 238 -12.20 -32.04 -11.38
CA GLN A 238 -12.17 -31.87 -12.84
C GLN A 238 -12.50 -30.43 -13.27
N LEU A 239 -11.73 -29.49 -12.72
CA LEU A 239 -11.93 -28.05 -12.95
C LEU A 239 -11.17 -27.60 -14.20
N SER A 240 -11.80 -26.71 -14.96
CA SER A 240 -11.13 -25.92 -15.99
C SER A 240 -10.81 -24.53 -15.43
N PRO A 241 -9.69 -23.90 -15.84
CA PRO A 241 -9.44 -22.51 -15.50
C PRO A 241 -10.59 -21.61 -15.96
N PHE A 242 -10.91 -20.56 -15.21
CA PHE A 242 -12.05 -19.70 -15.55
C PHE A 242 -11.87 -18.99 -16.89
N TRP A 243 -10.64 -18.73 -17.32
CA TRP A 243 -10.32 -18.14 -18.63
C TRP A 243 -10.40 -19.12 -19.81
N ALA A 244 -10.53 -20.43 -19.58
CA ALA A 244 -10.66 -21.43 -20.64
C ALA A 244 -12.10 -21.51 -21.16
N ASP A 245 -12.65 -20.39 -21.64
CA ASP A 245 -14.06 -20.26 -22.06
C ASP A 245 -14.28 -20.45 -23.57
N GLY A 246 -13.20 -20.69 -24.33
CA GLY A 246 -13.22 -20.85 -25.78
C GLY A 246 -13.26 -19.53 -26.55
N SER A 247 -13.39 -18.38 -25.87
CA SER A 247 -13.41 -17.08 -26.52
C SER A 247 -12.00 -16.65 -26.95
N SER A 248 -11.91 -15.99 -28.10
CA SER A 248 -10.71 -15.27 -28.49
C SER A 248 -10.38 -14.23 -27.43
N CYS A 249 -9.10 -14.18 -27.03
CA CYS A 249 -8.56 -13.21 -26.09
C CYS A 249 -8.93 -13.37 -24.62
N SER A 250 -9.60 -14.45 -24.20
CA SER A 250 -9.64 -14.83 -22.78
C SER A 250 -8.27 -15.23 -22.24
N VAL A 251 -7.38 -15.68 -23.13
CA VAL A 251 -5.98 -15.99 -22.86
C VAL A 251 -5.11 -15.40 -23.98
N GLY A 252 -3.94 -14.87 -23.65
CA GLY A 252 -2.84 -14.72 -24.62
C GLY A 252 -2.92 -13.57 -25.63
N CYS A 253 -4.06 -12.92 -25.86
CA CYS A 253 -4.14 -11.77 -26.78
C CYS A 253 -3.44 -10.52 -26.21
N ARG A 254 -2.12 -10.50 -26.13
CA ARG A 254 -1.39 -9.34 -25.66
C ARG A 254 -1.56 -8.17 -26.65
N PRO A 255 -1.90 -6.95 -26.19
CA PRO A 255 -2.01 -5.80 -27.09
C PRO A 255 -0.64 -5.50 -27.71
N ALA A 256 -0.62 -5.33 -29.04
CA ALA A 256 0.61 -5.13 -29.79
C ALA A 256 1.37 -3.89 -29.30
N GLY A 257 2.67 -4.07 -29.01
CA GLY A 257 3.51 -2.99 -28.46
C GLY A 257 3.28 -2.69 -26.96
N GLY A 258 2.42 -3.44 -26.27
CA GLY A 258 2.24 -3.28 -24.82
C GLY A 258 3.53 -3.59 -24.05
N ILE A 259 4.01 -2.62 -23.27
CA ILE A 259 5.25 -2.72 -22.50
C ILE A 259 4.91 -3.20 -21.08
N GLY A 260 5.60 -4.24 -20.61
CA GLY A 260 5.38 -4.79 -19.28
C GLY A 260 5.55 -3.73 -18.19
N GLY A 261 4.50 -3.49 -17.41
CA GLY A 261 4.52 -2.48 -16.35
C GLY A 261 3.14 -1.94 -16.00
N TRP A 262 3.13 -0.98 -15.08
CA TRP A 262 1.95 -0.36 -14.50
C TRP A 262 1.81 1.09 -14.96
N PRO A 263 0.59 1.63 -15.11
CA PRO A 263 0.36 3.01 -15.55
C PRO A 263 0.71 4.07 -14.49
N LEU A 264 1.25 3.66 -13.34
CA LEU A 264 1.63 4.50 -12.21
C LEU A 264 3.07 4.16 -11.81
N LYS A 265 3.82 5.15 -11.33
CA LYS A 265 5.14 4.91 -10.75
C LYS A 265 5.01 4.27 -9.35
N PRO A 266 5.91 3.36 -8.96
CA PRO A 266 6.94 2.73 -9.80
C PRO A 266 6.35 1.79 -10.86
N PHE A 267 6.86 1.85 -12.10
CA PHE A 267 6.24 1.18 -13.25
C PHE A 267 6.42 -0.33 -13.26
N HIS A 268 7.45 -0.86 -12.62
CA HIS A 268 7.80 -2.27 -12.65
C HIS A 268 7.68 -2.92 -11.27
N GLU A 269 6.77 -2.40 -10.45
CA GLU A 269 6.38 -2.97 -9.17
C GLU A 269 4.86 -3.09 -9.14
N GLN A 270 4.35 -4.07 -8.41
CA GLN A 270 2.92 -4.32 -8.30
C GLN A 270 2.21 -3.19 -7.55
N HIS A 271 1.02 -2.82 -8.02
CA HIS A 271 0.14 -1.88 -7.34
C HIS A 271 -1.06 -2.63 -6.74
N PRO A 272 -1.59 -2.19 -5.58
CA PRO A 272 -2.76 -2.84 -5.00
C PRO A 272 -3.99 -2.54 -5.84
N LEU A 273 -4.90 -3.50 -5.93
CA LEU A 273 -6.20 -3.29 -6.58
C LEU A 273 -7.26 -2.95 -5.54
N ARG A 274 -8.29 -2.26 -6.03
CA ARG A 274 -9.52 -1.99 -5.30
C ARG A 274 -10.72 -2.69 -5.93
N ALA A 275 -10.65 -3.01 -7.22
CA ALA A 275 -11.73 -3.65 -7.93
C ALA A 275 -11.25 -4.42 -9.16
N GLY A 276 -11.91 -5.55 -9.45
CA GLY A 276 -11.80 -6.29 -10.70
C GLY A 276 -12.93 -5.97 -11.69
N ILE A 277 -12.90 -6.58 -12.88
CA ILE A 277 -14.02 -6.48 -13.83
C ILE A 277 -15.24 -7.24 -13.28
N ASN A 278 -16.43 -6.93 -13.79
CA ASN A 278 -17.70 -7.55 -13.38
C ASN A 278 -18.08 -7.35 -11.90
N GLU A 279 -17.38 -6.50 -11.17
CA GLU A 279 -17.87 -6.06 -9.87
C GLU A 279 -19.16 -5.26 -10.00
N ARG A 280 -20.09 -5.48 -9.05
CA ARG A 280 -21.34 -4.73 -9.01
C ARG A 280 -21.08 -3.23 -8.79
N ARG A 281 -21.63 -2.39 -9.66
CA ARG A 281 -21.78 -0.94 -9.49
C ARG A 281 -23.23 -0.52 -9.75
N ALA A 282 -23.61 0.65 -9.25
CA ALA A 282 -24.93 1.23 -9.52
C ALA A 282 -25.16 1.50 -11.03
N SER A 283 -24.08 1.76 -11.77
CA SER A 283 -24.09 2.00 -13.22
C SER A 283 -23.98 0.73 -14.07
N GLY A 284 -23.98 -0.46 -13.45
CA GLY A 284 -23.76 -1.74 -14.14
C GLY A 284 -22.51 -2.47 -13.65
N PHE A 285 -21.98 -3.36 -14.49
CA PHE A 285 -20.73 -4.06 -14.20
C PHE A 285 -19.52 -3.14 -14.35
N HIS A 286 -18.52 -3.39 -13.52
CA HIS A 286 -17.23 -2.73 -13.62
C HIS A 286 -16.47 -3.17 -14.88
N LEU A 287 -16.04 -2.22 -15.71
CA LEU A 287 -15.49 -2.45 -17.06
C LEU A 287 -13.95 -2.55 -17.10
N GLY A 288 -13.29 -2.54 -15.95
CA GLY A 288 -11.83 -2.51 -15.86
C GLY A 288 -11.36 -2.95 -14.48
N ILE A 289 -10.13 -2.57 -14.16
CA ILE A 289 -9.59 -2.72 -12.81
C ILE A 289 -9.40 -1.35 -12.17
N ASP A 290 -9.60 -1.26 -10.86
CA ASP A 290 -9.28 -0.06 -10.09
C ASP A 290 -7.92 -0.26 -9.42
N ILE A 291 -6.89 0.44 -9.91
CA ILE A 291 -5.55 0.43 -9.33
C ILE A 291 -5.52 1.49 -8.24
N GLN A 292 -5.25 1.10 -7.00
CA GLN A 292 -5.18 2.04 -5.88
C GLN A 292 -4.08 3.07 -6.11
N ALA A 293 -4.40 4.33 -5.89
CA ALA A 293 -3.46 5.42 -6.10
C ALA A 293 -3.77 6.57 -5.14
N VAL A 294 -2.72 7.27 -4.70
CA VAL A 294 -2.93 8.56 -4.04
C VAL A 294 -3.48 9.55 -5.08
N GLY A 295 -4.39 10.43 -4.66
CA GLY A 295 -4.87 11.51 -5.52
C GLY A 295 -3.69 12.32 -6.06
N MET A 296 -3.80 12.81 -7.30
CA MET A 296 -2.76 13.56 -8.02
C MET A 296 -1.56 12.73 -8.50
N THR A 297 -1.55 11.41 -8.30
CA THR A 297 -0.50 10.56 -8.89
C THR A 297 -0.49 10.68 -10.41
N HIS A 298 0.69 10.85 -11.02
CA HIS A 298 0.83 10.92 -12.47
C HIS A 298 0.49 9.59 -13.14
N VAL A 299 -0.27 9.66 -14.24
CA VAL A 299 -0.71 8.51 -15.03
C VAL A 299 0.09 8.45 -16.32
N TYR A 300 0.53 7.26 -16.73
CA TYR A 300 1.39 7.05 -17.90
C TYR A 300 0.80 5.98 -18.82
N ALA A 301 1.00 6.15 -20.13
CA ALA A 301 0.62 5.14 -21.10
C ALA A 301 1.51 3.90 -20.97
N ILE A 302 0.91 2.71 -20.91
CA ILE A 302 1.61 1.40 -20.89
C ILE A 302 1.75 0.77 -22.28
N GLN A 303 1.11 1.39 -23.29
CA GLN A 303 1.19 1.00 -24.68
C GLN A 303 1.35 2.28 -25.51
N PRO A 304 2.24 2.30 -26.52
CA PRO A 304 2.31 3.41 -27.44
C PRO A 304 1.05 3.46 -28.31
N GLY A 305 0.55 4.66 -28.59
CA GLY A 305 -0.64 4.81 -29.43
C GLY A 305 -1.03 6.26 -29.65
N ARG A 306 -1.96 6.49 -30.58
CA ARG A 306 -2.57 7.81 -30.73
C ARG A 306 -3.62 8.02 -29.64
N ALA A 307 -3.63 9.21 -29.07
CA ALA A 307 -4.58 9.58 -28.03
C ALA A 307 -5.98 9.75 -28.61
N HIS A 308 -6.94 9.08 -28.01
CA HIS A 308 -8.36 9.28 -28.25
C HIS A 308 -9.03 9.74 -26.96
N ILE A 309 -9.37 11.03 -26.88
CA ILE A 309 -9.96 11.69 -25.73
C ILE A 309 -11.47 11.43 -25.75
N ILE A 310 -11.88 10.41 -25.00
CA ILE A 310 -13.28 9.99 -24.93
C ILE A 310 -14.11 10.99 -24.10
N GLN A 311 -13.53 11.56 -23.04
CA GLN A 311 -14.16 12.59 -22.21
C GLN A 311 -13.09 13.51 -21.64
N ALA A 312 -13.11 14.80 -21.97
CA ALA A 312 -12.06 15.75 -21.60
C ALA A 312 -12.30 16.50 -20.27
N ARG A 313 -13.54 16.53 -19.76
CA ARG A 313 -13.95 17.32 -18.58
C ARG A 313 -14.98 16.58 -17.71
N GLY A 314 -15.12 17.00 -16.46
CA GLY A 314 -16.10 16.45 -15.50
C GLY A 314 -15.48 15.46 -14.51
N GLY A 315 -16.32 14.70 -13.81
CA GLY A 315 -15.89 13.68 -12.85
C GLY A 315 -15.42 12.36 -13.49
N ASP A 316 -15.56 12.24 -14.80
CA ASP A 316 -15.30 11.02 -15.56
C ASP A 316 -14.40 11.28 -16.78
N VAL A 317 -13.29 12.00 -16.58
CA VAL A 317 -12.34 12.29 -17.65
C VAL A 317 -11.60 11.00 -18.01
N ARG A 318 -11.62 10.65 -19.30
CA ARG A 318 -11.07 9.41 -19.84
C ARG A 318 -10.41 9.61 -21.20
N VAL A 319 -9.30 8.93 -21.38
CA VAL A 319 -8.51 8.93 -22.62
C VAL A 319 -8.09 7.51 -22.93
N GLN A 320 -8.11 7.15 -24.21
CA GLN A 320 -7.61 5.88 -24.71
C GLN A 320 -6.28 6.08 -25.42
N ILE A 321 -5.28 5.28 -25.05
CA ILE A 321 -4.00 5.17 -25.77
C ILE A 321 -3.81 3.70 -26.15
N GLY A 322 -3.77 3.40 -27.44
CA GLY A 322 -3.74 2.01 -27.92
C GLY A 322 -5.01 1.26 -27.50
N GLY A 323 -4.84 0.06 -26.93
CA GLY A 323 -5.93 -0.76 -26.42
C GLY A 323 -6.34 -0.43 -24.97
N PHE A 324 -5.77 0.58 -24.33
CA PHE A 324 -6.04 0.90 -22.92
C PHE A 324 -6.78 2.22 -22.75
N ILE A 325 -7.80 2.21 -21.90
CA ILE A 325 -8.56 3.39 -21.49
C ILE A 325 -8.19 3.74 -20.05
N TYR A 326 -7.78 4.98 -19.84
CA TYR A 326 -7.38 5.54 -18.54
C TYR A 326 -8.48 6.48 -18.08
N TRP A 327 -9.12 6.15 -16.95
CA TRP A 327 -10.28 6.86 -16.41
C TRP A 327 -9.94 7.61 -15.14
N HIS A 328 -10.80 8.55 -14.75
CA HIS A 328 -10.57 9.43 -13.60
C HIS A 328 -9.22 10.18 -13.69
N VAL A 329 -8.82 10.59 -14.90
CA VAL A 329 -7.57 11.32 -15.15
C VAL A 329 -7.85 12.80 -15.38
N ARG A 330 -7.37 13.70 -14.54
CA ARG A 330 -7.52 15.16 -14.71
C ARG A 330 -6.29 15.77 -15.37
N GLY A 331 -6.48 16.90 -16.05
CA GLY A 331 -5.37 17.71 -16.55
C GLY A 331 -4.63 17.03 -17.68
N LEU A 332 -5.37 16.57 -18.69
CA LEU A 332 -4.81 15.91 -19.85
C LEU A 332 -3.76 16.81 -20.52
N SER A 333 -2.58 16.25 -20.73
CA SER A 333 -1.40 16.95 -21.24
C SER A 333 -1.19 16.73 -22.75
N MET A 334 -2.16 16.11 -23.43
CA MET A 334 -2.11 15.74 -24.84
C MET A 334 -3.33 16.28 -25.60
N ARG A 335 -3.24 16.23 -26.93
CA ARG A 335 -4.36 16.54 -27.84
C ARG A 335 -4.92 15.27 -28.47
N GLU A 336 -6.13 15.37 -29.00
CA GLU A 336 -6.73 14.31 -29.82
C GLU A 336 -5.81 13.94 -30.98
N GLY A 337 -5.63 12.64 -31.24
CA GLY A 337 -4.81 12.09 -32.31
C GLY A 337 -3.29 12.14 -32.09
N GLU A 338 -2.83 12.79 -31.02
CA GLU A 338 -1.40 12.90 -30.70
C GLU A 338 -0.80 11.52 -30.43
N TYR A 339 0.36 11.23 -31.02
CA TYR A 339 1.07 9.97 -30.76
C TYR A 339 1.81 10.04 -29.44
N ILE A 340 1.52 9.10 -28.54
CA ILE A 340 2.10 9.02 -27.21
C ILE A 340 2.93 7.73 -27.11
N PRO A 341 4.27 7.81 -26.98
CA PRO A 341 5.09 6.66 -26.62
C PRO A 341 4.79 6.22 -25.18
N ALA A 342 4.83 4.91 -24.92
CA ALA A 342 4.66 4.36 -23.59
C ALA A 342 5.71 4.93 -22.62
N TYR A 343 5.28 5.23 -21.39
CA TYR A 343 6.09 5.77 -20.28
C TYR A 343 6.84 7.09 -20.54
N SER A 344 6.67 7.72 -21.69
CA SER A 344 7.47 8.90 -22.07
C SER A 344 7.12 10.16 -21.28
N ARG A 345 5.84 10.37 -20.98
CA ARG A 345 5.32 11.54 -20.25
C ARG A 345 4.02 11.22 -19.53
N ALA A 346 3.69 12.02 -18.53
CA ALA A 346 2.41 11.89 -17.84
C ALA A 346 1.26 12.28 -18.78
N LEU A 347 0.25 11.42 -18.87
CA LEU A 347 -1.02 11.67 -19.56
C LEU A 347 -1.84 12.75 -18.84
N GLY A 348 -1.74 12.75 -17.52
CA GLY A 348 -2.43 13.63 -16.60
C GLY A 348 -2.22 13.09 -15.19
N ILE A 349 -3.15 13.41 -14.29
CA ILE A 349 -3.08 12.98 -12.88
C ILE A 349 -4.35 12.26 -12.46
N VAL A 350 -4.22 11.29 -11.56
CA VAL A 350 -5.37 10.68 -10.87
C VAL A 350 -6.18 11.78 -10.20
N MET A 351 -7.51 11.78 -10.41
CA MET A 351 -8.40 12.75 -9.77
C MET A 351 -8.22 12.73 -8.23
N PRO A 352 -8.07 13.90 -7.59
CA PRO A 352 -7.79 13.97 -6.14
C PRO A 352 -8.77 13.16 -5.27
N ASN A 353 -10.05 13.16 -5.64
CA ASN A 353 -11.10 12.51 -4.87
C ASN A 353 -11.34 11.04 -5.27
N ALA A 354 -10.83 10.59 -6.42
CA ALA A 354 -11.05 9.22 -6.88
C ALA A 354 -10.22 8.21 -6.07
N ARG A 355 -8.98 8.57 -5.73
CA ARG A 355 -8.03 7.73 -4.96
C ARG A 355 -7.78 6.34 -5.57
N HIS A 356 -7.92 6.25 -6.89
CA HIS A 356 -7.57 5.12 -7.73
C HIS A 356 -7.50 5.58 -9.20
N LEU A 357 -6.77 4.85 -10.02
CA LEU A 357 -6.86 4.90 -11.47
C LEU A 357 -7.73 3.74 -11.94
N HIS A 358 -8.83 4.02 -12.63
CA HIS A 358 -9.57 2.97 -13.32
C HIS A 358 -8.94 2.74 -14.70
N LEU A 359 -8.56 1.49 -14.97
CA LEU A 359 -7.91 1.07 -16.21
C LEU A 359 -8.75 -0.01 -16.91
N SER A 360 -9.19 0.28 -18.12
CA SER A 360 -9.84 -0.71 -18.99
C SER A 360 -8.92 -1.12 -20.12
N GLU A 361 -9.09 -2.34 -20.61
CA GLU A 361 -8.48 -2.82 -21.85
C GLU A 361 -9.58 -3.19 -22.84
N VAL A 362 -9.40 -2.84 -24.11
CA VAL A 362 -10.31 -3.16 -25.21
C VAL A 362 -9.56 -3.83 -26.36
N ASP A 363 -10.20 -4.78 -27.04
CA ASP A 363 -9.69 -5.32 -28.30
C ASP A 363 -9.95 -4.37 -29.48
N GLY A 364 -9.50 -4.75 -30.68
CA GLY A 364 -9.70 -3.95 -31.90
C GLY A 364 -11.15 -3.73 -32.30
N SER A 365 -12.10 -4.48 -31.72
CA SER A 365 -13.54 -4.27 -31.92
C SER A 365 -14.17 -3.34 -30.87
N GLY A 366 -13.39 -2.90 -29.88
CA GLY A 366 -13.89 -2.12 -28.75
C GLY A 366 -14.48 -2.96 -27.61
N ARG A 367 -14.39 -4.29 -27.69
CA ARG A 367 -14.87 -5.19 -26.63
C ARG A 367 -13.91 -5.15 -25.45
N TYR A 368 -14.45 -4.98 -24.25
CA TYR A 368 -13.68 -4.96 -23.01
C TYR A 368 -13.10 -6.35 -22.69
N LEU A 369 -11.81 -6.36 -22.39
CA LEU A 369 -11.05 -7.54 -21.99
C LEU A 369 -10.75 -7.51 -20.49
N ASN A 370 -10.46 -8.68 -19.92
CA ASN A 370 -9.85 -8.77 -18.60
C ASN A 370 -8.37 -8.35 -18.67
N PRO A 371 -7.95 -7.21 -18.07
CA PRO A 371 -6.56 -6.74 -18.15
C PRO A 371 -5.56 -7.64 -17.41
N LEU A 372 -6.03 -8.47 -16.48
CA LEU A 372 -5.23 -9.38 -15.66
C LEU A 372 -5.09 -10.79 -16.27
N ARG A 373 -5.75 -11.05 -17.40
CA ARG A 373 -5.81 -12.37 -18.04
C ARG A 373 -4.43 -12.98 -18.28
N PRO A 374 -4.26 -14.29 -18.11
CA PRO A 374 -2.98 -14.94 -18.31
C PRO A 374 -2.50 -14.82 -19.76
N HIS A 375 -1.19 -14.72 -19.93
CA HIS A 375 -0.47 -14.60 -21.21
C HIS A 375 -0.79 -13.34 -22.06
N GLY A 376 -1.91 -12.65 -21.83
CA GLY A 376 -2.26 -11.38 -22.49
C GLY A 376 -1.93 -10.13 -21.65
N ARG A 377 -1.75 -10.29 -20.34
CA ARG A 377 -1.54 -9.20 -19.38
C ARG A 377 -0.30 -8.35 -19.67
N VAL A 378 -0.48 -7.03 -19.72
CA VAL A 378 0.60 -6.03 -19.78
C VAL A 378 1.08 -5.62 -18.38
N LEU A 379 0.17 -5.64 -17.41
CA LEU A 379 0.45 -5.30 -16.00
C LEU A 379 1.40 -6.31 -15.37
N ALA A 380 2.67 -5.94 -15.23
CA ALA A 380 3.73 -6.81 -14.73
C ALA A 380 4.74 -6.00 -13.88
N PRO A 381 5.18 -6.52 -12.73
CA PRO A 381 4.79 -7.81 -12.13
C PRO A 381 3.37 -7.78 -11.59
N TRP A 382 2.71 -8.93 -11.60
CA TRP A 382 1.41 -9.17 -10.93
C TRP A 382 1.43 -10.59 -10.39
N ALA A 383 1.19 -10.71 -9.09
CA ALA A 383 1.06 -11.94 -8.36
C ALA A 383 -0.08 -11.82 -7.34
N ASP A 384 -0.84 -12.90 -7.23
CA ASP A 384 -1.73 -13.14 -6.11
C ASP A 384 -1.55 -14.60 -5.70
N ASP A 385 -1.42 -14.86 -4.40
CA ASP A 385 -1.26 -16.20 -3.85
C ASP A 385 -2.29 -16.53 -2.78
N GLU A 386 -3.21 -15.59 -2.49
CA GLU A 386 -4.25 -15.74 -1.49
C GLU A 386 -5.57 -16.13 -2.19
N PRO A 387 -6.04 -17.38 -2.09
CA PRO A 387 -7.19 -17.84 -2.85
C PRO A 387 -8.51 -17.26 -2.30
N PRO A 388 -9.61 -17.23 -3.08
CA PRO A 388 -10.86 -16.65 -2.61
C PRO A 388 -11.42 -17.32 -1.36
N VAL A 389 -12.28 -16.60 -0.65
CA VAL A 389 -13.02 -17.08 0.52
C VAL A 389 -14.47 -17.31 0.16
N ILE A 390 -15.00 -18.48 0.48
CA ILE A 390 -16.37 -18.90 0.20
C ILE A 390 -17.15 -19.03 1.51
N GLY A 391 -18.26 -18.30 1.63
CA GLY A 391 -19.22 -18.37 2.72
C GLY A 391 -20.06 -19.64 2.69
N ARG A 392 -20.95 -19.82 3.68
CA ARG A 392 -21.86 -20.98 3.69
C ARG A 392 -22.93 -20.79 2.60
N PRO A 393 -23.09 -21.71 1.63
CA PRO A 393 -24.17 -21.63 0.67
C PRO A 393 -25.54 -21.76 1.36
N GLN A 394 -26.50 -20.94 0.95
CA GLN A 394 -27.89 -20.98 1.41
C GLN A 394 -28.74 -21.54 0.28
N VAL A 395 -29.34 -22.71 0.52
CA VAL A 395 -30.16 -23.43 -0.46
C VAL A 395 -31.64 -23.21 -0.13
N SER A 396 -32.40 -22.77 -1.11
CA SER A 396 -33.86 -22.59 -1.02
C SER A 396 -34.59 -23.84 -1.51
N GLY A 397 -35.85 -24.01 -1.09
CA GLY A 397 -36.68 -25.14 -1.50
C GLY A 397 -36.99 -25.19 -3.00
N ASP A 398 -36.90 -24.06 -3.71
CA ASP A 398 -37.06 -23.99 -5.17
C ASP A 398 -35.77 -24.34 -5.94
N GLY A 399 -34.69 -24.74 -5.25
CA GLY A 399 -33.40 -25.06 -5.86
C GLY A 399 -32.54 -23.85 -6.18
N THR A 400 -32.95 -22.62 -5.81
CA THR A 400 -32.04 -21.47 -5.83
C THR A 400 -30.97 -21.60 -4.74
N VAL A 401 -29.78 -21.10 -5.03
CA VAL A 401 -28.68 -21.09 -4.07
C VAL A 401 -28.04 -19.72 -4.07
N THR A 402 -27.90 -19.13 -2.88
CA THR A 402 -27.09 -17.91 -2.70
C THR A 402 -25.82 -18.23 -1.93
N VAL A 403 -24.74 -17.52 -2.25
CA VAL A 403 -23.47 -17.68 -1.54
C VAL A 403 -22.77 -16.32 -1.42
N SER A 404 -22.16 -16.07 -0.27
CA SER A 404 -21.22 -14.95 -0.14
C SER A 404 -19.82 -15.43 -0.50
N ALA A 405 -19.08 -14.65 -1.26
CA ALA A 405 -17.70 -14.97 -1.61
C ALA A 405 -16.91 -13.69 -1.85
N PHE A 406 -15.63 -13.67 -1.51
CA PHE A 406 -14.75 -12.54 -1.79
C PHE A 406 -13.35 -13.04 -2.08
N ASP A 407 -12.55 -12.20 -2.70
CA ASP A 407 -11.19 -12.53 -3.11
C ASP A 407 -10.20 -11.63 -2.35
N PRO A 408 -9.50 -12.14 -1.32
CA PRO A 408 -8.48 -11.36 -0.66
C PRO A 408 -7.22 -11.30 -1.52
N GLN A 409 -6.63 -10.11 -1.60
CA GLN A 409 -5.36 -9.93 -2.29
C GLN A 409 -4.19 -10.26 -1.36
N SER A 410 -3.18 -10.93 -1.89
CA SER A 410 -1.90 -11.10 -1.18
C SER A 410 -1.09 -9.80 -1.09
N TYR A 411 -1.18 -8.95 -2.12
CA TYR A 411 -0.51 -7.65 -2.14
C TYR A 411 -1.47 -6.52 -1.73
N VAL A 412 -1.29 -6.03 -0.51
CA VAL A 412 -2.11 -4.95 0.05
C VAL A 412 -1.23 -3.81 0.54
N THR A 413 -1.60 -2.56 0.21
CA THR A 413 -0.94 -1.37 0.76
C THR A 413 -1.99 -0.31 1.09
N MET A 414 -1.80 0.40 2.19
CA MET A 414 -2.69 1.48 2.58
C MET A 414 -2.31 2.77 1.85
N THR A 415 -3.01 3.07 0.77
CA THR A 415 -2.90 4.37 0.07
C THR A 415 -3.79 5.45 0.71
N GLY A 416 -4.78 5.01 1.50
CA GLY A 416 -5.81 5.91 2.01
C GLY A 416 -7.03 5.27 2.68
N TYR A 417 -7.25 4.00 2.39
CA TYR A 417 -8.24 3.10 2.97
C TYR A 417 -7.67 1.68 2.95
N GLN A 418 -8.27 0.78 3.72
CA GLN A 418 -7.98 -0.64 3.77
C GLN A 418 -9.18 -1.39 3.19
N THR A 419 -9.05 -1.80 1.94
CA THR A 419 -9.95 -2.78 1.30
C THR A 419 -9.09 -3.85 0.62
N PRO A 420 -8.83 -4.96 1.30
CA PRO A 420 -8.01 -6.00 0.73
C PRO A 420 -8.80 -6.92 -0.20
N VAL A 421 -10.14 -6.84 -0.19
CA VAL A 421 -10.98 -7.84 -0.87
C VAL A 421 -11.63 -7.30 -2.14
N LEU A 422 -11.50 -8.08 -3.20
CA LEU A 422 -12.20 -7.92 -4.48
C LEU A 422 -13.41 -8.86 -4.53
N ALA A 423 -14.25 -8.70 -5.54
CA ALA A 423 -15.09 -9.83 -5.96
C ALA A 423 -14.20 -10.93 -6.60
N PRO A 424 -14.50 -12.22 -6.39
CA PRO A 424 -13.87 -13.30 -7.15
C PRO A 424 -14.03 -13.10 -8.66
N ALA A 425 -13.01 -13.51 -9.41
CA ALA A 425 -13.01 -13.51 -10.87
C ALA A 425 -14.06 -14.47 -11.43
N ALA A 426 -14.33 -15.57 -10.74
CA ALA A 426 -15.36 -16.52 -11.14
C ALA A 426 -15.97 -17.28 -9.95
N LEU A 427 -17.21 -17.73 -10.13
CA LEU A 427 -17.94 -18.62 -9.22
C LEU A 427 -18.64 -19.70 -10.03
N ALA A 428 -18.55 -20.93 -9.54
CA ALA A 428 -19.23 -22.07 -10.14
C ALA A 428 -19.66 -23.07 -9.07
N TYR A 429 -20.55 -23.98 -9.45
CA TYR A 429 -20.86 -25.15 -8.63
C TYR A 429 -20.87 -26.43 -9.44
N ARG A 430 -20.70 -27.54 -8.73
CA ARG A 430 -20.97 -28.88 -9.25
C ARG A 430 -21.60 -29.74 -8.16
N LEU A 431 -22.47 -30.63 -8.58
CA LEU A 431 -23.07 -31.64 -7.72
C LEU A 431 -22.29 -32.94 -7.83
N PHE A 432 -22.21 -33.69 -6.74
CA PHE A 432 -21.55 -34.98 -6.68
C PHE A 432 -22.43 -36.00 -5.97
N GLU A 433 -22.36 -37.24 -6.42
CA GLU A 433 -22.87 -38.38 -5.68
C GLU A 433 -22.10 -38.59 -4.37
N PRO A 434 -22.65 -39.34 -3.40
CA PRO A 434 -21.90 -39.76 -2.21
C PRO A 434 -20.60 -40.50 -2.52
N SER A 435 -20.55 -41.19 -3.67
CA SER A 435 -19.37 -41.88 -4.19
C SER A 435 -18.24 -40.94 -4.65
N GLY A 436 -18.53 -39.64 -4.81
CA GLY A 436 -17.60 -38.65 -5.36
C GLY A 436 -17.67 -38.48 -6.88
N HIS A 437 -18.56 -39.20 -7.58
CA HIS A 437 -18.78 -38.99 -9.01
C HIS A 437 -19.54 -37.68 -9.30
N PRO A 438 -19.11 -36.88 -10.30
CA PRO A 438 -19.78 -35.65 -10.66
C PRO A 438 -21.15 -35.91 -11.30
N ILE A 439 -22.15 -35.12 -10.91
CA ILE A 439 -23.49 -35.09 -11.49
C ILE A 439 -23.54 -33.92 -12.46
N GLY A 440 -23.26 -34.20 -13.73
CA GLY A 440 -23.28 -33.22 -14.82
C GLY A 440 -22.05 -32.29 -14.86
N PRO A 441 -22.08 -31.27 -15.74
CA PRO A 441 -20.95 -30.38 -15.96
C PRO A 441 -20.78 -29.36 -14.83
N LEU A 442 -19.69 -28.59 -14.89
CA LEU A 442 -19.49 -27.44 -14.01
C LEU A 442 -20.47 -26.33 -14.43
N GLN A 443 -21.20 -25.75 -13.47
CA GLN A 443 -22.18 -24.71 -13.72
C GLN A 443 -21.62 -23.35 -13.29
N TRP A 444 -21.46 -22.41 -14.22
CA TRP A 444 -20.87 -21.10 -13.95
C TRP A 444 -21.94 -20.08 -13.53
N ALA A 445 -21.81 -19.55 -12.31
CA ALA A 445 -22.63 -18.46 -11.80
C ALA A 445 -22.04 -17.07 -12.11
N LEU A 446 -20.71 -17.01 -12.24
CA LEU A 446 -19.94 -15.85 -12.68
C LEU A 446 -18.68 -16.36 -13.37
N ARG A 447 -18.35 -15.80 -14.54
CA ARG A 447 -17.12 -16.15 -15.26
C ARG A 447 -16.48 -14.90 -15.86
N GLY A 448 -15.54 -14.29 -15.13
CA GLY A 448 -14.86 -13.05 -15.50
C GLY A 448 -13.73 -13.20 -16.52
N SER A 449 -13.86 -14.11 -17.48
CA SER A 449 -12.95 -14.14 -18.64
C SER A 449 -13.16 -12.92 -19.56
N HIS A 450 -14.38 -12.36 -19.54
CA HIS A 450 -14.79 -11.16 -20.26
C HIS A 450 -15.75 -10.33 -19.39
N VAL A 451 -16.01 -9.09 -19.81
CA VAL A 451 -17.02 -8.24 -19.17
C VAL A 451 -18.42 -8.73 -19.56
N LEU A 452 -19.29 -8.95 -18.57
CA LEU A 452 -20.66 -9.38 -18.77
C LEU A 452 -21.57 -8.20 -19.16
N PRO A 453 -22.62 -8.45 -19.97
CA PRO A 453 -23.68 -7.48 -20.21
C PRO A 453 -24.36 -7.00 -18.90
N ASN A 454 -24.64 -5.69 -18.80
CA ASN A 454 -25.15 -5.07 -17.57
C ASN A 454 -26.51 -5.62 -17.10
N ASP A 455 -27.35 -6.07 -18.04
CA ASP A 455 -28.66 -6.67 -17.76
C ASP A 455 -28.55 -8.00 -16.99
N LEU A 456 -27.39 -8.68 -17.07
CA LEU A 456 -27.12 -9.90 -16.31
C LEU A 456 -26.74 -9.66 -14.85
N GLN A 457 -26.59 -8.40 -14.42
CA GLN A 457 -26.15 -8.10 -13.05
C GLN A 457 -27.07 -8.71 -11.99
N GLY A 458 -28.40 -8.64 -12.19
CA GLY A 458 -29.38 -9.23 -11.28
C GLY A 458 -29.40 -10.77 -11.29
N ALA A 459 -28.86 -11.40 -12.34
CA ALA A 459 -28.70 -12.86 -12.41
C ALA A 459 -27.42 -13.35 -11.73
N VAL A 460 -26.45 -12.46 -11.47
CA VAL A 460 -25.17 -12.76 -10.80
C VAL A 460 -25.24 -12.42 -9.32
N TYR A 461 -25.72 -11.22 -8.99
CA TYR A 461 -25.67 -10.67 -7.64
C TYR A 461 -27.06 -10.62 -7.00
N THR A 462 -27.12 -10.89 -5.70
CA THR A 462 -28.34 -10.62 -4.93
C THR A 462 -28.55 -9.11 -4.78
N PRO A 463 -29.80 -8.64 -4.59
CA PRO A 463 -30.09 -7.19 -4.52
C PRO A 463 -29.30 -6.43 -3.44
N ASP A 464 -29.01 -7.10 -2.32
CA ASP A 464 -28.26 -6.59 -1.17
C ASP A 464 -26.73 -6.61 -1.36
N ALA A 465 -26.21 -7.24 -2.42
CA ALA A 465 -24.79 -7.27 -2.70
C ALA A 465 -24.27 -5.88 -3.09
N HIS A 466 -23.17 -5.40 -2.54
CA HIS A 466 -22.62 -4.10 -2.89
C HIS A 466 -21.11 -4.03 -2.64
N ALA A 467 -20.42 -3.29 -3.51
CA ALA A 467 -19.10 -2.78 -3.20
C ALA A 467 -19.18 -1.72 -2.08
N PRO A 468 -18.08 -1.41 -1.36
CA PRO A 468 -18.10 -0.39 -0.31
C PRO A 468 -18.54 1.00 -0.80
N GLY A 469 -18.39 1.27 -2.10
CA GLY A 469 -18.87 2.49 -2.74
C GLY A 469 -17.98 3.72 -2.50
N TYR A 470 -18.15 4.73 -3.34
CA TYR A 470 -17.31 5.94 -3.34
C TYR A 470 -17.24 6.64 -1.97
N LEU A 471 -18.38 6.82 -1.30
CA LEU A 471 -18.45 7.51 0.00
C LEU A 471 -17.58 6.81 1.05
N CYS A 472 -17.53 5.48 1.03
CA CYS A 472 -16.67 4.75 1.94
C CYS A 472 -15.19 5.06 1.68
N PHE A 473 -14.74 4.90 0.44
CA PHE A 473 -13.34 5.16 0.08
C PHE A 473 -12.91 6.63 0.29
N ALA A 474 -13.87 7.56 0.23
CA ALA A 474 -13.63 8.98 0.47
C ALA A 474 -13.50 9.32 1.96
N PHE A 475 -14.29 8.68 2.84
CA PHE A 475 -14.48 9.13 4.22
C PHE A 475 -14.12 8.10 5.31
N HIS A 476 -13.88 6.85 4.95
CA HIS A 476 -13.62 5.76 5.89
C HIS A 476 -12.29 5.06 5.62
N VAL A 477 -11.65 4.63 6.72
CA VAL A 477 -10.38 3.89 6.67
C VAL A 477 -10.63 2.41 6.37
N ILE A 478 -11.76 1.84 6.79
CA ILE A 478 -12.11 0.44 6.58
C ILE A 478 -13.39 0.40 5.76
N CYS A 479 -13.35 -0.34 4.66
CA CYS A 479 -14.44 -0.40 3.69
C CYS A 479 -14.75 -1.85 3.36
N VAL A 480 -15.73 -2.41 4.07
CA VAL A 480 -16.11 -3.82 3.93
C VAL A 480 -17.14 -3.95 2.82
N ALA A 481 -16.85 -4.78 1.83
CA ALA A 481 -17.81 -5.10 0.77
C ALA A 481 -18.87 -6.09 1.28
N HIS A 482 -20.04 -6.11 0.66
CA HIS A 482 -21.01 -7.18 0.85
C HIS A 482 -21.20 -7.93 -0.45
N TRP A 483 -20.36 -8.95 -0.68
CA TRP A 483 -20.43 -9.75 -1.90
C TRP A 483 -21.30 -10.97 -1.69
N ARG A 484 -22.43 -11.01 -2.41
CA ARG A 484 -23.40 -12.10 -2.36
C ARG A 484 -23.99 -12.38 -3.74
N TYR A 485 -24.02 -13.66 -4.10
CA TYR A 485 -24.23 -14.13 -5.47
C TYR A 485 -25.38 -15.11 -5.56
N HIS A 486 -26.05 -15.13 -6.71
CA HIS A 486 -26.90 -16.23 -7.14
C HIS A 486 -26.01 -17.34 -7.72
N LEU A 487 -25.66 -18.32 -6.88
CA LEU A 487 -24.86 -19.48 -7.30
C LEU A 487 -25.66 -20.42 -8.20
N ALA A 488 -26.95 -20.59 -7.92
CA ALA A 488 -27.89 -21.38 -8.72
C ALA A 488 -29.24 -20.67 -8.79
N GLY A 489 -29.93 -20.77 -9.92
CA GLY A 489 -31.16 -20.02 -10.19
C GLY A 489 -30.93 -18.56 -10.59
N GLY A 490 -29.79 -18.30 -11.23
CA GLY A 490 -29.41 -17.04 -11.85
C GLY A 490 -28.87 -17.33 -13.26
N LEU A 491 -27.61 -16.98 -13.53
CA LEU A 491 -26.93 -17.44 -14.75
C LEU A 491 -26.80 -18.96 -14.81
N ALA A 492 -26.46 -19.57 -13.66
CA ALA A 492 -26.42 -21.01 -13.53
C ALA A 492 -27.83 -21.56 -13.23
N PRO A 493 -28.18 -22.75 -13.74
CA PRO A 493 -29.48 -23.36 -13.49
C PRO A 493 -29.70 -23.62 -12.01
N ARG A 494 -30.98 -23.70 -11.59
CA ARG A 494 -31.38 -24.14 -10.25
C ARG A 494 -30.88 -25.57 -9.99
N LEU A 495 -30.67 -25.90 -8.72
CA LEU A 495 -30.38 -27.28 -8.34
C LEU A 495 -31.57 -28.18 -8.70
N PRO A 496 -31.33 -29.34 -9.32
CA PRO A 496 -32.38 -30.32 -9.56
C PRO A 496 -32.89 -30.89 -8.23
N ALA A 497 -34.16 -31.32 -8.21
CA ALA A 497 -34.69 -32.12 -7.11
C ALA A 497 -34.01 -33.48 -7.11
N LEU A 498 -33.09 -33.71 -6.17
CA LEU A 498 -32.36 -34.95 -6.05
C LEU A 498 -32.93 -35.79 -4.89
N GLY A 499 -33.47 -36.97 -5.22
CA GLY A 499 -34.07 -37.88 -4.24
C GLY A 499 -33.07 -38.58 -3.31
N ARG A 500 -31.78 -38.25 -3.34
CA ARG A 500 -30.72 -38.86 -2.52
C ARG A 500 -29.76 -37.81 -2.00
N ARG A 501 -29.05 -38.15 -0.92
CA ARG A 501 -27.98 -37.30 -0.37
C ARG A 501 -26.94 -37.04 -1.46
N HIS A 502 -26.54 -35.79 -1.61
CA HIS A 502 -25.57 -35.37 -2.61
C HIS A 502 -24.69 -34.26 -2.02
N ARG A 503 -23.51 -34.08 -2.60
CA ARG A 503 -22.59 -33.02 -2.21
C ARG A 503 -22.66 -31.91 -3.24
N LEU A 504 -23.05 -30.72 -2.81
CA LEU A 504 -22.83 -29.48 -3.56
C LEU A 504 -21.42 -29.00 -3.25
N THR A 505 -20.60 -28.81 -4.28
CA THR A 505 -19.31 -28.13 -4.14
C THR A 505 -19.38 -26.79 -4.86
N VAL A 506 -19.04 -25.73 -4.13
CA VAL A 506 -18.89 -24.37 -4.64
C VAL A 506 -17.43 -24.12 -4.93
N TYR A 507 -17.12 -23.51 -6.08
CA TYR A 507 -15.78 -23.15 -6.50
C TYR A 507 -15.70 -21.65 -6.74
N ALA A 508 -14.61 -21.03 -6.31
CA ALA A 508 -14.32 -19.62 -6.55
C ALA A 508 -12.88 -19.48 -7.06
N TRP A 509 -12.68 -18.60 -8.05
CA TRP A 509 -11.37 -18.26 -8.61
C TRP A 509 -11.06 -16.79 -8.34
N ASP A 510 -9.79 -16.50 -8.03
CA ASP A 510 -9.25 -15.15 -8.04
C ASP A 510 -8.79 -14.75 -9.45
N TRP A 511 -8.27 -13.53 -9.57
CA TRP A 511 -7.77 -13.00 -10.85
C TRP A 511 -6.40 -13.58 -11.28
N ALA A 512 -5.69 -14.29 -10.40
CA ALA A 512 -4.45 -15.02 -10.70
C ALA A 512 -4.70 -16.50 -11.08
N GLY A 513 -5.90 -17.02 -10.84
CA GLY A 513 -6.29 -18.42 -11.02
C GLY A 513 -6.22 -19.30 -9.78
N ASN A 514 -5.87 -18.77 -8.60
CA ASN A 514 -5.98 -19.54 -7.39
C ASN A 514 -7.45 -19.87 -7.14
N THR A 515 -7.70 -21.09 -6.65
CA THR A 515 -9.05 -21.63 -6.57
C THR A 515 -9.32 -22.18 -5.18
N THR A 516 -10.49 -21.86 -4.64
CA THR A 516 -11.03 -22.45 -3.42
C THR A 516 -12.25 -23.29 -3.75
N ALA A 517 -12.39 -24.42 -3.06
CA ALA A 517 -13.60 -25.23 -3.06
C ALA A 517 -14.23 -25.26 -1.66
N ARG A 518 -15.56 -25.28 -1.59
CA ARG A 518 -16.30 -25.49 -0.34
C ARG A 518 -17.43 -26.48 -0.56
N ASP A 519 -17.43 -27.54 0.24
CA ASP A 519 -18.43 -28.61 0.16
C ASP A 519 -19.60 -28.35 1.11
N LEU A 520 -20.81 -28.70 0.66
CA LEU A 520 -22.04 -28.73 1.43
C LEU A 520 -22.78 -30.04 1.12
N TRP A 521 -23.00 -30.86 2.14
CA TRP A 521 -23.84 -32.04 2.00
C TRP A 521 -25.30 -31.66 2.10
N LEU A 522 -26.06 -31.97 1.06
CA LEU A 522 -27.50 -31.77 0.99
C LEU A 522 -28.16 -33.13 1.26
N SER A 523 -28.91 -33.20 2.37
CA SER A 523 -29.82 -34.30 2.66
C SER A 523 -31.24 -33.92 2.22
N ARG A 524 -32.13 -34.92 2.14
CA ARG A 524 -33.57 -34.63 2.04
C ARG A 524 -34.04 -33.76 3.19
#